data_AF-A0A7C4KMX3-F1
#
_entry.id   AF-A0A7C4KMX3-F1
#
_cell.length_a   1.000
_cell.length_b   1.000
_cell.length_c   1.000
_cell.angle_alpha   90.00
_cell.angle_beta   90.00
_cell.angle_gamma   90.00
#
_symmetry.space_group_name_H-M   'P 1'
#
loop_
_entity.id
_entity.type
_entity.pdbx_description
1 polymer ?
#
loop_
_entity_poly.entity_id
_entity_poly.type
_entity_poly.pdbx_seq_one_letter_code
_entity_poly.pdbx_strand_id
1 'polypeptide(L)'
;MHWQRDIQLLSPTFCRGAYKDKPEIRVPSIRGMVRWWFRALGATPDDEKTVFGGMRNFGSNREVMASKLVFRVSNVQAQSGSFPALPHKQGGQGNPQFAFRAGGTFHLEVFSRFEPLPLNLENKAIDALEVWLLLGALGLRANRAGGSLWPTDDTAPKNEVELRLKLQQHGCKWPVYLAGPEVGTSLEQLRAAATDTVSEPKEIFGSAKRDRLASPLKFKIVKLNGVLRLLITAPSEDIITQARQFLRGHHSRPETWVRI
;
A
#
# COMPACT_ATOMS: atom_id res chain seq x y z
N MET A 1 23.13 2.44 1.62
CA MET A 1 21.78 3.02 1.47
C MET A 1 21.41 3.96 2.59
N HIS A 2 20.89 5.14 2.24
CA HIS A 2 20.12 6.01 3.13
C HIS A 2 18.95 6.62 2.36
N TRP A 3 17.74 6.23 2.71
CA TRP A 3 16.49 6.69 2.11
C TRP A 3 15.62 7.31 3.21
N GLN A 4 14.95 8.42 2.90
CA GLN A 4 14.05 9.08 3.86
C GLN A 4 12.93 9.80 3.14
N ARG A 5 11.74 9.83 3.76
CA ARG A 5 10.58 10.59 3.25
C ARG A 5 9.73 11.11 4.39
N ASP A 6 9.18 12.30 4.18
CA ASP A 6 8.00 12.76 4.91
C ASP A 6 6.74 12.23 4.20
N ILE A 7 5.86 11.60 4.98
CA ILE A 7 4.73 10.82 4.46
C ILE A 7 3.44 11.30 5.12
N GLN A 8 2.42 11.54 4.30
CA GLN A 8 1.06 11.84 4.73
C GLN A 8 0.16 10.61 4.59
N LEU A 9 -0.76 10.45 5.54
CA LEU A 9 -1.87 9.52 5.50
C LEU A 9 -3.03 10.15 4.72
N LEU A 10 -3.28 9.73 3.48
CA LEU A 10 -4.39 10.26 2.68
C LEU A 10 -5.76 9.72 3.08
N SER A 11 -5.80 8.61 3.82
CA SER A 11 -7.04 8.02 4.31
C SER A 11 -6.89 7.49 5.74
N PRO A 12 -7.97 7.15 6.46
CA PRO A 12 -7.87 6.64 7.81
C PRO A 12 -7.01 5.38 7.86
N THR A 13 -6.02 5.38 8.75
CA THR A 13 -5.00 4.34 8.85
C THR A 13 -5.29 3.43 10.03
N PHE A 14 -5.84 2.26 9.73
CA PHE A 14 -6.22 1.24 10.70
C PHE A 14 -5.02 0.35 11.05
N CYS A 15 -3.92 0.95 11.50
CA CYS A 15 -2.73 0.25 11.93
C CYS A 15 -2.66 0.26 13.46
N ARG A 16 -2.44 -0.90 14.06
CA ARG A 16 -2.45 -1.07 15.52
C ARG A 16 -1.54 -2.20 15.99
N GLY A 17 -1.13 -2.09 17.24
CA GLY A 17 -0.35 -3.10 17.96
C GLY A 17 -1.25 -4.11 18.67
N ALA A 18 -0.89 -4.42 19.91
CA ALA A 18 -1.68 -5.30 20.77
C ALA A 18 -3.04 -4.68 21.16
N TYR A 19 -3.09 -3.35 21.30
CA TYR A 19 -4.28 -2.61 21.73
C TYR A 19 -5.14 -2.20 20.54
N LYS A 20 -6.45 -2.52 20.60
CA LYS A 20 -7.39 -2.27 19.48
C LYS A 20 -7.79 -0.80 19.33
N ASP A 21 -7.68 -0.04 20.40
CA ASP A 21 -8.08 1.36 20.58
C ASP A 21 -6.91 2.36 20.41
N LYS A 22 -5.67 1.86 20.30
CA LYS A 22 -4.47 2.69 20.13
C LYS A 22 -3.88 2.49 18.74
N PRO A 23 -4.22 3.37 17.76
CA PRO A 23 -3.57 3.32 16.46
C PRO A 23 -2.08 3.69 16.60
N GLU A 24 -1.23 3.04 15.82
CA GLU A 24 0.22 3.27 15.81
C GLU A 24 0.82 3.06 14.41
N ILE A 25 1.84 3.84 14.06
CA ILE A 25 2.62 3.64 12.84
C ILE A 25 3.74 2.65 13.16
N ARG A 26 3.61 1.42 12.67
CA ARG A 26 4.46 0.30 13.07
C ARG A 26 5.57 0.05 12.06
N VAL A 27 6.81 0.15 12.53
CA VAL A 27 7.99 -0.30 11.76
C VAL A 27 7.84 -1.74 11.25
N PRO A 28 7.40 -2.74 12.06
CA PRO A 28 7.18 -4.10 11.55
C PRO A 28 6.17 -4.18 10.39
N SER A 29 5.10 -3.38 10.43
CA SER A 29 4.09 -3.34 9.37
C SER A 29 4.63 -2.70 8.09
N ILE A 30 5.35 -1.58 8.21
CA ILE A 30 6.03 -0.94 7.08
C ILE A 30 7.02 -1.91 6.44
N ARG A 31 7.91 -2.49 7.24
CA ARG A 31 8.91 -3.46 6.80
C ARG A 31 8.28 -4.65 6.07
N GLY A 32 7.17 -5.17 6.59
CA GLY A 32 6.43 -6.26 5.95
C GLY A 32 5.88 -5.89 4.57
N MET A 33 5.35 -4.67 4.42
CA MET A 33 4.83 -4.18 3.14
C MET A 33 5.94 -3.90 2.13
N VAL A 34 7.04 -3.27 2.55
CA VAL A 34 8.20 -3.02 1.68
C VAL A 34 8.82 -4.34 1.22
N ARG A 35 8.98 -5.31 2.14
CA ARG A 35 9.44 -6.67 1.82
C ARG A 35 8.52 -7.39 0.84
N TRP A 36 7.21 -7.16 0.93
CA TRP A 36 6.24 -7.71 -0.02
C TRP A 36 6.40 -7.08 -1.40
N TRP A 37 6.56 -5.75 -1.49
CA TRP A 37 6.82 -5.06 -2.76
C TRP A 37 8.15 -5.44 -3.38
N PHE A 38 9.19 -5.64 -2.56
CA PHE A 38 10.50 -6.13 -3.00
C PHE A 38 10.37 -7.45 -3.77
N ARG A 39 9.59 -8.41 -3.24
CA ARG A 39 9.25 -9.65 -3.98
C ARG A 39 8.40 -9.37 -5.22
N ALA A 40 7.38 -8.51 -5.10
CA ALA A 40 6.47 -8.20 -6.21
C ALA A 40 7.16 -7.54 -7.41
N LEU A 41 8.29 -6.87 -7.18
CA LEU A 41 9.15 -6.27 -8.20
C LEU A 41 10.23 -7.24 -8.74
N GLY A 42 10.18 -8.52 -8.36
CA GLY A 42 11.01 -9.57 -8.95
C GLY A 42 12.27 -9.94 -8.18
N ALA A 43 12.42 -9.49 -6.92
CA ALA A 43 13.53 -9.96 -6.10
C ALA A 43 13.37 -11.44 -5.70
N THR A 44 14.49 -12.15 -5.67
CA THR A 44 14.52 -13.59 -5.34
C THR A 44 14.40 -13.83 -3.82
N PRO A 45 14.08 -15.07 -3.39
CA PRO A 45 14.12 -15.41 -1.97
C PRO A 45 15.48 -15.19 -1.29
N ASP A 46 16.58 -15.31 -2.04
CA ASP A 46 17.93 -15.08 -1.52
C ASP A 46 18.27 -13.58 -1.45
N ASP A 47 17.81 -12.78 -2.42
CA ASP A 47 17.86 -11.30 -2.33
C ASP A 47 17.14 -10.84 -1.05
N GLU A 48 15.93 -11.37 -0.83
CA GLU A 48 15.07 -11.00 0.30
C GLU A 48 15.72 -11.34 1.65
N LYS A 49 16.32 -12.52 1.79
CA LYS A 49 17.06 -12.91 3.00
C LYS A 49 18.28 -12.04 3.22
N THR A 50 18.98 -11.67 2.14
CA THR A 50 20.17 -10.81 2.23
C THR A 50 19.83 -9.40 2.71
N VAL A 51 18.72 -8.83 2.23
CA VAL A 51 18.30 -7.46 2.57
C VAL A 51 17.55 -7.42 3.91
N PHE A 52 16.55 -8.26 4.08
CA PHE A 52 15.63 -8.23 5.22
C PHE A 52 15.96 -9.25 6.32
N GLY A 53 17.02 -10.03 6.18
CA GLY A 53 17.36 -11.11 7.10
C GLY A 53 16.40 -12.30 7.01
N GLY A 54 16.74 -13.37 7.72
CA GLY A 54 15.98 -14.62 7.74
C GLY A 54 16.85 -15.81 8.13
N MET A 55 16.31 -17.00 7.93
CA MET A 55 17.06 -18.25 8.12
C MET A 55 17.52 -18.77 6.75
N ARG A 56 18.80 -19.10 6.64
CA ARG A 56 19.35 -19.83 5.49
C ARG A 56 19.69 -21.25 5.94
N ASN A 57 19.14 -22.23 5.25
CA ASN A 57 19.46 -23.64 5.50
C ASN A 57 20.61 -24.02 4.55
N PHE A 58 21.73 -24.45 5.11
CA PHE A 58 22.83 -25.09 4.38
C PHE A 58 23.00 -26.51 4.94
N GLY A 59 22.39 -27.49 4.28
CA GLY A 59 22.34 -28.86 4.79
C GLY A 59 21.65 -28.93 6.17
N SER A 60 22.36 -29.47 7.17
CA SER A 60 21.89 -29.56 8.57
C SER A 60 22.11 -28.28 9.38
N ASN A 61 22.89 -27.31 8.89
CA ASN A 61 23.19 -26.08 9.61
C ASN A 61 22.21 -24.95 9.26
N ARG A 62 21.70 -24.28 10.30
CA ARG A 62 20.82 -23.11 10.20
C ARG A 62 21.61 -21.86 10.55
N GLU A 63 21.83 -21.01 9.56
CA GLU A 63 22.44 -19.70 9.79
C GLU A 63 21.34 -18.63 9.90
N VAL A 64 21.39 -17.85 10.97
CA VAL A 64 20.48 -16.72 11.19
C VAL A 64 21.12 -15.46 10.64
N MET A 65 20.55 -14.92 9.57
CA MET A 65 20.99 -13.67 8.97
C MET A 65 20.17 -12.52 9.54
N ALA A 66 20.85 -11.58 10.20
CA ALA A 66 20.22 -10.35 10.66
C ALA A 66 19.90 -9.43 9.47
N SER A 67 18.88 -8.58 9.63
CA SER A 67 18.56 -7.53 8.65
C SER A 67 19.75 -6.59 8.42
N LYS A 68 20.02 -6.27 7.15
CA LYS A 68 20.92 -5.19 6.75
C LYS A 68 20.25 -3.82 6.72
N LEU A 69 18.92 -3.76 6.79
CA LEU A 69 18.17 -2.50 6.85
C LEU A 69 17.65 -2.19 8.26
N VAL A 70 17.78 -0.93 8.67
CA VAL A 70 17.09 -0.33 9.83
C VAL A 70 15.97 0.56 9.32
N PHE A 71 14.80 0.45 9.94
CA PHE A 71 13.64 1.29 9.67
C PHE A 71 13.37 2.12 10.92
N ARG A 72 13.28 3.44 10.78
CA ARG A 72 12.99 4.36 11.88
C ARG A 72 11.79 5.23 11.49
N VAL A 73 10.78 5.22 12.35
CA VAL A 73 9.64 6.14 12.27
C VAL A 73 9.82 7.19 13.36
N SER A 74 9.68 8.45 12.98
CA SER A 74 9.76 9.60 13.89
C SER A 74 8.70 10.63 13.51
N ASN A 75 8.57 11.69 14.32
CA ASN A 75 7.72 12.85 14.04
C ASN A 75 6.27 12.50 13.67
N VAL A 76 5.69 11.50 14.33
CA VAL A 76 4.29 11.10 14.07
C VAL A 76 3.37 12.19 14.59
N GLN A 77 2.69 12.88 13.68
CA GLN A 77 1.69 13.91 13.97
C GLN A 77 0.34 13.46 13.40
N ALA A 78 -0.46 12.78 14.21
CA ALA A 78 -1.75 12.27 13.76
C ALA A 78 -2.78 12.27 14.89
N GLN A 79 -4.01 12.64 14.55
CA GLN A 79 -5.14 12.53 15.47
C GLN A 79 -5.79 11.15 15.33
N SER A 80 -6.17 10.56 16.46
CA SER A 80 -6.86 9.27 16.50
C SER A 80 -8.36 9.45 16.61
N GLY A 81 -9.13 8.51 16.06
CA GLY A 81 -10.58 8.51 16.16
C GLY A 81 -11.19 7.19 15.70
N SER A 82 -12.51 7.07 15.84
CA SER A 82 -13.28 5.92 15.35
C SER A 82 -13.79 6.21 13.94
N PHE A 83 -13.45 5.35 12.98
CA PHE A 83 -13.83 5.50 11.57
C PHE A 83 -14.40 4.20 11.02
N PRO A 84 -15.38 4.25 10.10
CA PRO A 84 -15.90 3.03 9.46
C PRO A 84 -14.81 2.39 8.58
N ALA A 85 -14.56 1.10 8.80
CA ALA A 85 -13.73 0.28 7.92
C ALA A 85 -14.45 -0.06 6.60
N LEU A 86 -15.79 0.02 6.59
CA LEU A 86 -16.67 -0.24 5.45
C LEU A 86 -17.63 0.95 5.22
N PRO A 87 -17.13 2.11 4.77
CA PRO A 87 -17.93 3.34 4.66
C PRO A 87 -19.08 3.28 3.64
N HIS A 88 -19.12 2.30 2.73
CA HIS A 88 -20.27 2.08 1.85
C HIS A 88 -21.48 1.45 2.57
N LYS A 89 -21.31 0.97 3.81
CA LYS A 89 -22.39 0.38 4.62
C LYS A 89 -22.89 1.38 5.65
N GLN A 90 -24.20 1.40 5.86
CA GLN A 90 -24.84 2.28 6.84
C GLN A 90 -24.90 1.63 8.24
N GLY A 91 -24.97 2.47 9.27
CA GLY A 91 -25.14 2.06 10.67
C GLY A 91 -24.01 1.16 11.20
N GLY A 92 -24.34 0.23 12.10
CA GLY A 92 -23.39 -0.68 12.73
C GLY A 92 -22.63 -1.61 11.76
N GLN A 93 -23.09 -1.75 10.52
CA GLN A 93 -22.43 -2.55 9.48
C GLN A 93 -21.18 -1.88 8.90
N GLY A 94 -20.97 -0.58 9.15
CA GLY A 94 -19.76 0.14 8.77
C GLY A 94 -18.49 -0.35 9.48
N ASN A 95 -18.66 -1.20 10.51
CA ASN A 95 -17.59 -1.78 11.33
C ASN A 95 -16.58 -0.71 11.79
N PRO A 96 -16.99 0.19 12.70
CA PRO A 96 -16.12 1.24 13.20
C PRO A 96 -14.85 0.66 13.86
N GLN A 97 -13.71 1.28 13.60
CA GLN A 97 -12.41 0.89 14.15
C GLN A 97 -11.64 2.15 14.53
N PHE A 98 -10.86 2.08 15.62
CA PHE A 98 -9.89 3.13 15.93
C PHE A 98 -8.79 3.17 14.87
N ALA A 99 -8.48 4.37 14.41
CA ALA A 99 -7.53 4.64 13.34
C ALA A 99 -6.92 6.04 13.53
N PHE A 100 -5.77 6.29 12.91
CA PHE A 100 -5.36 7.66 12.64
C PHE A 100 -6.26 8.28 11.57
N ARG A 101 -6.63 9.54 11.76
CA ARG A 101 -7.37 10.36 10.79
C ARG A 101 -6.50 10.62 9.56
N ALA A 102 -7.15 10.78 8.40
CA ALA A 102 -6.48 11.31 7.21
C ALA A 102 -5.91 12.72 7.49
N GLY A 103 -4.80 13.03 6.83
CA GLY A 103 -4.04 14.27 7.01
C GLY A 103 -2.86 14.14 7.99
N GLY A 104 -2.84 13.11 8.84
CA GLY A 104 -1.71 12.85 9.73
C GLY A 104 -0.42 12.57 8.96
N THR A 105 0.72 12.90 9.56
CA THR A 105 2.05 12.76 8.94
C THR A 105 3.01 11.98 9.83
N PHE A 106 4.07 11.45 9.24
CA PHE A 106 5.21 10.88 9.94
C PHE A 106 6.45 10.93 9.03
N HIS A 107 7.62 10.88 9.67
CA HIS A 107 8.89 10.76 8.97
C HIS A 107 9.35 9.30 8.99
N LEU A 108 9.84 8.79 7.86
CA LEU A 108 10.39 7.45 7.73
C LEU A 108 11.81 7.50 7.19
N GLU A 109 12.75 6.96 7.94
CA GLU A 109 14.13 6.72 7.51
C GLU A 109 14.39 5.22 7.35
N VAL A 110 15.09 4.87 6.28
CA VAL A 110 15.60 3.53 6.02
C VAL A 110 17.07 3.61 5.64
N PHE A 111 17.93 3.02 6.46
CA PHE A 111 19.37 3.04 6.23
C PHE A 111 20.00 1.67 6.41
N SER A 112 21.10 1.45 5.71
CA SER A 112 21.91 0.25 5.86
C SER A 112 22.58 0.25 7.24
N ARG A 113 22.64 -0.92 7.87
CA ARG A 113 23.52 -1.21 9.00
C ARG A 113 24.46 -2.36 8.65
N PHE A 114 25.60 -2.40 9.31
CA PHE A 114 26.71 -3.31 8.99
C PHE A 114 27.33 -3.00 7.62
N GLU A 115 27.82 -4.03 6.93
CA GLU A 115 28.38 -3.92 5.59
C GLU A 115 27.34 -3.36 4.59
N PRO A 116 27.78 -2.49 3.66
CA PRO A 116 26.95 -2.00 2.59
C PRO A 116 26.25 -3.13 1.82
N LEU A 117 25.03 -2.85 1.35
CA LEU A 117 24.36 -3.75 0.43
C LEU A 117 25.08 -3.72 -0.92
N PRO A 118 25.17 -4.85 -1.64
CA PRO A 118 25.48 -4.83 -3.06
C PRO A 118 24.59 -3.83 -3.79
N LEU A 119 25.17 -3.03 -4.70
CA LEU A 119 24.48 -1.90 -5.35
C LEU A 119 23.15 -2.31 -6.00
N ASN A 120 23.09 -3.49 -6.61
CA ASN A 120 21.86 -4.02 -7.21
C ASN A 120 20.76 -4.30 -6.16
N LEU A 121 21.11 -4.79 -4.97
CA LEU A 121 20.15 -5.04 -3.88
C LEU A 121 19.73 -3.74 -3.19
N GLU A 122 20.65 -2.78 -3.08
CA GLU A 122 20.35 -1.43 -2.62
C GLU A 122 19.31 -0.76 -3.54
N ASN A 123 19.53 -0.78 -4.85
CA ASN A 123 18.57 -0.23 -5.83
C ASN A 123 17.21 -0.91 -5.74
N LYS A 124 17.15 -2.25 -5.72
CA LYS A 124 15.89 -2.98 -5.54
C LYS A 124 15.16 -2.61 -4.24
N ALA A 125 15.89 -2.36 -3.16
CA ALA A 125 15.29 -1.97 -1.88
C ALA A 125 14.71 -0.54 -1.94
N ILE A 126 15.42 0.39 -2.59
CA ILE A 126 14.93 1.73 -2.87
C ILE A 126 13.69 1.68 -3.77
N ASP A 127 13.72 0.91 -4.87
CA ASP A 127 12.58 0.75 -5.78
C ASP A 127 11.34 0.21 -5.04
N ALA A 128 11.53 -0.78 -4.15
CA ALA A 128 10.45 -1.32 -3.33
C ALA A 128 9.86 -0.29 -2.35
N LEU A 129 10.69 0.61 -1.79
CA LEU A 129 10.23 1.69 -0.92
C LEU A 129 9.41 2.73 -1.69
N GLU A 130 9.91 3.14 -2.85
CA GLU A 130 9.25 4.13 -3.71
C GLU A 130 7.91 3.60 -4.25
N VAL A 131 7.89 2.38 -4.78
CA VAL A 131 6.64 1.77 -5.27
C VAL A 131 5.67 1.50 -4.10
N TRP A 132 6.16 1.09 -2.93
CA TRP A 132 5.29 0.97 -1.75
C TRP A 132 4.70 2.31 -1.32
N LEU A 133 5.46 3.40 -1.40
CA LEU A 133 4.94 4.72 -1.04
C LEU A 133 3.86 5.20 -2.02
N LEU A 134 4.01 4.91 -3.31
CA LEU A 134 3.08 5.33 -4.37
C LEU A 134 1.87 4.41 -4.54
N LEU A 135 2.04 3.09 -4.39
CA LEU A 135 1.01 2.06 -4.64
C LEU A 135 0.66 1.22 -3.41
N GLY A 136 1.28 1.47 -2.26
CA GLY A 136 1.07 0.75 -1.01
C GLY A 136 0.13 1.46 -0.02
N ALA A 137 0.00 0.87 1.16
CA ALA A 137 -0.77 1.40 2.28
C ALA A 137 -0.35 0.70 3.57
N LEU A 138 -0.88 1.18 4.70
CA LEU A 138 -0.71 0.57 6.01
C LEU A 138 -2.04 0.14 6.65
N GLY A 139 -1.99 -0.99 7.36
CA GLY A 139 -3.07 -1.43 8.24
C GLY A 139 -4.21 -2.19 7.55
N LEU A 140 -5.32 -2.29 8.27
CA LEU A 140 -6.52 -2.99 7.82
C LEU A 140 -7.14 -2.26 6.60
N ARG A 141 -7.70 -3.04 5.66
CA ARG A 141 -8.24 -2.55 4.38
C ARG A 141 -7.20 -1.85 3.47
N ALA A 142 -5.92 -2.17 3.62
CA ALA A 142 -4.85 -1.66 2.74
C ALA A 142 -5.11 -1.86 1.24
N ASN A 143 -5.79 -2.93 0.81
CA ASN A 143 -6.14 -3.15 -0.61
C ASN A 143 -7.48 -2.50 -1.03
N ARG A 144 -8.12 -1.76 -0.13
CA ARG A 144 -9.45 -1.15 -0.27
C ARG A 144 -9.43 0.28 0.30
N ALA A 145 -8.41 1.06 -0.10
CA ALA A 145 -8.17 2.45 0.27
C ALA A 145 -8.07 2.79 1.78
N GLY A 146 -7.89 1.81 2.67
CA GLY A 146 -7.50 2.06 4.06
C GLY A 146 -6.00 2.36 4.17
N GLY A 147 -5.63 3.40 4.92
CA GLY A 147 -4.25 3.81 5.18
C GLY A 147 -3.40 4.08 3.95
N SER A 148 -3.97 4.73 2.92
CA SER A 148 -3.21 5.15 1.73
C SER A 148 -2.16 6.19 2.14
N LEU A 149 -0.98 6.09 1.55
CA LEU A 149 0.18 6.93 1.85
C LEU A 149 0.47 7.86 0.67
N TRP A 150 1.15 8.97 0.94
CA TRP A 150 1.65 9.85 -0.11
C TRP A 150 2.88 10.62 0.37
N PRO A 151 3.90 10.85 -0.48
CA PRO A 151 4.99 11.75 -0.14
C PRO A 151 4.45 13.18 0.07
N THR A 152 5.04 13.94 0.99
CA THR A 152 4.69 15.36 1.21
C THR A 152 5.70 16.35 0.64
N ASP A 153 6.87 15.87 0.28
CA ASP A 153 7.94 16.65 -0.33
C ASP A 153 7.80 16.73 -1.87
N ASP A 154 8.76 17.37 -2.53
CA ASP A 154 8.80 17.51 -3.99
C ASP A 154 8.97 16.17 -4.74
N THR A 155 9.11 15.04 -4.02
CA THR A 155 9.13 13.72 -4.64
C THR A 155 7.73 13.20 -4.97
N ALA A 156 6.66 13.83 -4.45
CA ALA A 156 5.28 13.50 -4.78
C ALA A 156 4.98 13.72 -6.27
N PRO A 157 4.48 12.71 -7.01
CA PRO A 157 4.03 12.91 -8.38
C PRO A 157 2.87 13.90 -8.43
N LYS A 158 2.97 14.89 -9.31
CA LYS A 158 1.97 15.97 -9.42
C LYS A 158 0.77 15.58 -10.27
N ASN A 159 0.95 14.73 -11.27
CA ASN A 159 -0.07 14.34 -12.25
C ASN A 159 0.09 12.87 -12.65
N GLU A 160 -0.84 12.38 -13.48
CA GLU A 160 -0.86 10.98 -13.92
C GLU A 160 0.43 10.57 -14.65
N VAL A 161 0.98 11.47 -15.47
CA VAL A 161 2.17 11.22 -16.28
C VAL A 161 3.40 11.06 -15.39
N GLU A 162 3.60 11.97 -14.43
CA GLU A 162 4.69 11.88 -13.46
C GLU A 162 4.58 10.62 -12.60
N LEU A 163 3.36 10.24 -12.18
CA LEU A 163 3.15 9.00 -11.45
C LEU A 163 3.56 7.79 -12.27
N ARG A 164 3.12 7.69 -13.54
CA ARG A 164 3.55 6.59 -14.42
C ARG A 164 5.07 6.57 -14.58
N LEU A 165 5.69 7.71 -14.88
CA LEU A 165 7.14 7.78 -15.10
C LEU A 165 7.93 7.32 -13.86
N LYS A 166 7.53 7.75 -12.66
CA LYS A 166 8.16 7.29 -11.40
C LYS A 166 7.98 5.79 -11.20
N LEU A 167 6.80 5.24 -11.45
CA LEU A 167 6.56 3.81 -11.33
C LEU A 167 7.41 2.99 -12.32
N GLN A 168 7.54 3.47 -13.57
CA GLN A 168 8.39 2.86 -14.58
C GLN A 168 9.88 2.93 -14.21
N GLN A 169 10.33 4.09 -13.71
CA GLN A 169 11.70 4.29 -13.22
C GLN A 169 12.07 3.29 -12.13
N HIS A 170 11.13 2.96 -11.24
CA HIS A 170 11.32 1.97 -10.17
C HIS A 170 10.90 0.55 -10.56
N GLY A 171 10.85 0.25 -11.87
CA GLY A 171 10.66 -1.10 -12.39
C GLY A 171 9.27 -1.69 -12.17
N CYS A 172 8.28 -0.90 -11.79
CA CYS A 172 6.91 -1.37 -11.61
C CYS A 172 6.25 -1.62 -12.97
N LYS A 173 5.93 -2.89 -13.25
CA LYS A 173 5.25 -3.32 -14.49
C LYS A 173 3.75 -3.55 -14.30
N TRP A 174 3.24 -3.27 -13.11
CA TRP A 174 1.84 -3.51 -12.79
C TRP A 174 0.97 -2.53 -13.58
N PRO A 175 -0.16 -2.97 -14.18
CA PRO A 175 -1.12 -2.03 -14.73
C PRO A 175 -1.68 -1.12 -13.63
N VAL A 176 -1.76 0.17 -13.95
CA VAL A 176 -2.27 1.21 -13.07
C VAL A 176 -3.33 2.01 -13.81
N TYR A 177 -4.45 2.21 -13.13
CA TYR A 177 -5.62 2.89 -13.63
C TYR A 177 -6.06 3.96 -12.63
N LEU A 178 -6.67 5.03 -13.14
CA LEU A 178 -7.45 5.96 -12.33
C LEU A 178 -8.91 5.83 -12.67
N ALA A 179 -9.76 5.89 -11.65
CA ALA A 179 -11.18 6.07 -11.87
C ALA A 179 -11.48 7.49 -12.39
N GLY A 180 -12.55 7.60 -13.17
CA GLY A 180 -13.06 8.87 -13.64
C GLY A 180 -13.59 9.76 -12.50
N PRO A 181 -13.74 11.06 -12.75
CA PRO A 181 -14.20 12.02 -11.76
C PRO A 181 -15.61 11.73 -11.20
N GLU A 182 -16.40 10.89 -11.89
CA GLU A 182 -17.76 10.48 -11.50
C GLU A 182 -17.80 9.67 -10.20
N VAL A 183 -16.67 9.07 -9.79
CA VAL A 183 -16.53 8.44 -8.47
C VAL A 183 -16.54 9.47 -7.35
N GLY A 184 -16.20 10.73 -7.65
CA GLY A 184 -16.05 11.82 -6.70
C GLY A 184 -14.59 12.09 -6.34
N THR A 185 -14.38 13.12 -5.52
CA THR A 185 -13.05 13.58 -5.07
C THR A 185 -12.97 13.67 -3.55
N SER A 186 -14.07 13.45 -2.82
CA SER A 186 -14.05 13.43 -1.37
C SER A 186 -13.50 12.11 -0.84
N LEU A 187 -12.79 12.17 0.28
CA LEU A 187 -12.26 10.98 0.95
C LEU A 187 -13.35 9.93 1.24
N GLU A 188 -14.55 10.37 1.61
CA GLU A 188 -15.68 9.49 1.90
C GLU A 188 -16.16 8.75 0.65
N GLN A 189 -16.40 9.49 -0.45
CA GLN A 189 -16.81 8.92 -1.73
C GLN A 189 -15.79 7.90 -2.25
N LEU A 190 -14.50 8.28 -2.27
CA LEU A 190 -13.44 7.42 -2.76
C LEU A 190 -13.28 6.15 -1.91
N ARG A 191 -13.43 6.23 -0.59
CA ARG A 191 -13.38 5.04 0.27
C ARG A 191 -14.63 4.17 0.17
N ALA A 192 -15.81 4.77 0.02
CA ALA A 192 -17.03 4.02 -0.23
C ALA A 192 -16.88 3.22 -1.53
N ALA A 193 -16.44 3.88 -2.61
CA ALA A 193 -16.11 3.26 -3.89
C ALA A 193 -15.08 2.14 -3.78
N ALA A 194 -13.98 2.37 -3.05
CA ALA A 194 -12.93 1.38 -2.88
C ALA A 194 -13.32 0.17 -2.02
N THR A 195 -14.41 0.25 -1.24
CA THR A 195 -14.83 -0.82 -0.33
C THR A 195 -16.09 -1.55 -0.78
N ASP A 196 -16.91 -0.90 -1.62
CA ASP A 196 -18.04 -1.49 -2.33
C ASP A 196 -17.52 -2.45 -3.42
N THR A 197 -17.30 -3.70 -3.00
CA THR A 197 -16.77 -4.77 -3.85
C THR A 197 -17.50 -6.08 -3.55
N VAL A 198 -17.42 -7.02 -4.49
CA VAL A 198 -18.01 -8.37 -4.36
C VAL A 198 -17.06 -9.34 -3.65
N SER A 199 -17.59 -10.47 -3.19
CA SER A 199 -16.80 -11.52 -2.52
C SER A 199 -16.22 -12.56 -3.46
N GLU A 200 -16.76 -12.67 -4.68
CA GLU A 200 -16.32 -13.62 -5.70
C GLU A 200 -16.06 -12.89 -7.02
N PRO A 201 -15.10 -13.35 -7.84
CA PRO A 201 -14.20 -14.46 -7.56
C PRO A 201 -13.10 -14.11 -6.53
N LYS A 202 -12.85 -15.00 -5.57
CA LYS A 202 -11.91 -14.79 -4.45
C LYS A 202 -10.47 -14.51 -4.91
N GLU A 203 -10.04 -15.01 -6.05
CA GLU A 203 -8.73 -14.76 -6.64
C GLU A 203 -8.56 -13.31 -7.11
N ILE A 204 -9.65 -12.57 -7.34
CA ILE A 204 -9.61 -11.14 -7.68
C ILE A 204 -9.83 -10.29 -6.44
N PHE A 205 -10.86 -10.62 -5.65
CA PHE A 205 -11.34 -9.76 -4.56
C PHE A 205 -10.89 -10.18 -3.16
N GLY A 206 -10.20 -11.31 -3.06
CA GLY A 206 -9.77 -11.92 -1.80
C GLY A 206 -10.92 -12.56 -1.02
N SER A 207 -10.55 -13.24 0.06
CA SER A 207 -11.49 -13.81 1.02
C SER A 207 -11.03 -13.53 2.44
N ALA A 208 -11.98 -13.20 3.33
CA ALA A 208 -11.75 -13.08 4.77
C ALA A 208 -12.21 -14.31 5.56
N LYS A 209 -12.89 -15.27 4.92
CA LYS A 209 -13.49 -16.47 5.53
C LYS A 209 -12.66 -17.72 5.20
N ARG A 210 -12.52 -18.63 6.18
CA ARG A 210 -11.88 -19.98 6.15
C ARG A 210 -10.48 -20.02 5.51
N ASP A 211 -10.36 -19.70 4.23
CA ASP A 211 -9.11 -19.55 3.48
C ASP A 211 -8.84 -18.07 3.21
N ARG A 212 -8.11 -17.42 4.14
CA ARG A 212 -7.80 -15.99 3.99
C ARG A 212 -6.91 -15.78 2.77
N LEU A 213 -7.44 -15.04 1.80
CA LEU A 213 -6.75 -14.68 0.58
C LEU A 213 -6.74 -13.16 0.44
N ALA A 214 -5.56 -12.57 0.31
CA ALA A 214 -5.45 -11.14 0.06
C ALA A 214 -5.86 -10.85 -1.39
N SER A 215 -6.76 -9.88 -1.57
CA SER A 215 -7.14 -9.36 -2.90
C SER A 215 -5.90 -8.89 -3.67
N PRO A 216 -5.57 -9.45 -4.85
CA PRO A 216 -4.53 -8.89 -5.70
C PRO A 216 -4.97 -7.58 -6.35
N LEU A 217 -6.27 -7.37 -6.59
CA LEU A 217 -6.80 -6.07 -6.98
C LEU A 217 -6.69 -5.09 -5.81
N LYS A 218 -6.05 -3.94 -6.03
CA LYS A 218 -5.80 -2.91 -5.02
C LYS A 218 -6.47 -1.61 -5.43
N PHE A 219 -7.16 -1.00 -4.48
CA PHE A 219 -7.65 0.37 -4.56
C PHE A 219 -6.86 1.27 -3.62
N LYS A 220 -6.40 2.41 -4.12
CA LYS A 220 -5.61 3.41 -3.38
C LYS A 220 -6.19 4.80 -3.57
N ILE A 221 -6.08 5.62 -2.53
CA ILE A 221 -6.31 7.05 -2.67
C ILE A 221 -4.95 7.69 -2.90
N VAL A 222 -4.85 8.48 -3.96
CA VAL A 222 -3.66 9.24 -4.35
C VAL A 222 -4.04 10.72 -4.47
N LYS A 223 -3.05 11.62 -4.45
CA LYS A 223 -3.27 13.05 -4.64
C LYS A 223 -2.56 13.51 -5.91
N LEU A 224 -3.35 13.80 -6.95
CA LEU A 224 -2.86 14.23 -8.27
C LEU A 224 -3.61 15.50 -8.66
N ASN A 225 -2.91 16.47 -9.25
CA ASN A 225 -3.41 17.79 -9.61
C ASN A 225 -4.09 18.48 -8.42
N GLY A 226 -3.54 18.29 -7.22
CA GLY A 226 -4.07 18.85 -5.97
C GLY A 226 -5.34 18.16 -5.43
N VAL A 227 -5.94 17.22 -6.17
CA VAL A 227 -7.20 16.54 -5.79
C VAL A 227 -6.98 15.08 -5.44
N LEU A 228 -7.83 14.54 -4.56
CA LEU A 228 -7.82 13.10 -4.29
C LEU A 228 -8.44 12.34 -5.46
N ARG A 229 -7.81 11.21 -5.83
CA ARG A 229 -8.26 10.31 -6.90
C ARG A 229 -8.22 8.87 -6.41
N LEU A 230 -9.08 8.02 -6.98
CA LEU A 230 -9.05 6.57 -6.78
C LEU A 230 -8.17 5.92 -7.84
N LEU A 231 -7.08 5.31 -7.39
CA LEU A 231 -6.17 4.50 -8.20
C LEU A 231 -6.52 3.02 -8.03
N ILE A 232 -6.45 2.29 -9.14
CA ILE A 232 -6.67 0.85 -9.22
C ILE A 232 -5.42 0.20 -9.82
N THR A 233 -4.93 -0.86 -9.19
CA THR A 233 -3.79 -1.62 -9.72
C THR A 233 -3.86 -3.09 -9.32
N ALA A 234 -3.21 -3.95 -10.09
CA ALA A 234 -3.09 -5.38 -9.85
C ALA A 234 -1.80 -5.93 -10.48
N PRO A 235 -1.36 -7.16 -10.15
CA PRO A 235 -0.19 -7.77 -10.77
C PRO A 235 -0.30 -7.97 -12.30
N SER A 236 -1.50 -8.11 -12.85
CA SER A 236 -1.73 -8.37 -14.27
C SER A 236 -2.98 -7.67 -14.81
N GLU A 237 -3.00 -7.45 -16.13
CA GLU A 237 -4.12 -6.82 -16.85
C GLU A 237 -5.40 -7.64 -16.75
N ASP A 238 -5.27 -8.97 -16.76
CA ASP A 238 -6.39 -9.91 -16.68
C ASP A 238 -7.20 -9.72 -15.40
N ILE A 239 -6.53 -9.45 -14.27
CA ILE A 239 -7.21 -9.21 -12.99
C ILE A 239 -8.05 -7.93 -13.06
N ILE A 240 -7.53 -6.87 -13.68
CA ILE A 240 -8.27 -5.60 -13.82
C ILE A 240 -9.42 -5.78 -14.80
N THR A 241 -9.20 -6.45 -15.92
CA THR A 241 -10.21 -6.71 -16.95
C THR A 241 -11.39 -7.50 -16.38
N GLN A 242 -11.11 -8.58 -15.63
CA GLN A 242 -12.16 -9.35 -14.96
C GLN A 242 -12.83 -8.54 -13.84
N ALA A 243 -12.04 -7.82 -13.03
CA ALA A 243 -12.60 -6.97 -11.97
C ALA A 243 -13.61 -5.95 -12.51
N ARG A 244 -13.36 -5.37 -13.68
CA ARG A 244 -14.30 -4.43 -14.32
C ARG A 244 -15.65 -5.06 -14.63
N GLN A 245 -15.65 -6.32 -15.08
CA GLN A 245 -16.88 -7.05 -15.39
C GLN A 245 -17.70 -7.29 -14.12
N PHE A 246 -17.07 -7.76 -13.05
CA PHE A 246 -17.73 -8.06 -11.77
C PHE A 246 -18.14 -6.82 -10.97
N LEU A 247 -17.46 -5.69 -11.16
CA LEU A 247 -17.78 -4.44 -10.47
C LEU A 247 -18.71 -3.52 -11.28
N ARG A 248 -19.25 -3.97 -12.41
CA ARG A 248 -20.14 -3.13 -13.23
C ARG A 248 -21.33 -2.64 -12.40
N GLY A 249 -21.53 -1.32 -12.37
CA GLY A 249 -22.59 -0.69 -11.58
C GLY A 249 -22.24 -0.40 -10.11
N HIS A 250 -21.08 -0.82 -9.63
CA HIS A 250 -20.59 -0.47 -8.30
C HIS A 250 -20.07 0.97 -8.23
N HIS A 251 -19.92 1.48 -7.00
CA HIS A 251 -19.48 2.85 -6.72
C HIS A 251 -18.07 3.18 -7.27
N SER A 252 -17.25 2.17 -7.56
CA SER A 252 -15.93 2.35 -8.17
C SER A 252 -15.95 2.68 -9.66
N ARG A 253 -17.11 2.59 -10.33
CA ARG A 253 -17.32 2.96 -11.74
C ARG A 253 -16.27 2.36 -12.69
N PRO A 254 -16.11 1.02 -12.75
CA PRO A 254 -15.09 0.37 -13.58
C PRO A 254 -15.08 0.75 -15.06
N GLU A 255 -16.23 1.15 -15.59
CA GLU A 255 -16.40 1.69 -16.94
C GLU A 255 -15.62 2.98 -17.19
N THR A 256 -15.28 3.74 -16.13
CA THR A 256 -14.53 5.01 -16.20
C THR A 256 -13.04 4.84 -15.97
N TRP A 257 -12.55 3.62 -15.71
CA TRP A 257 -11.14 3.42 -15.38
C TRP A 257 -10.26 3.68 -16.60
N VAL A 258 -9.31 4.60 -16.50
CA VAL A 258 -8.36 4.96 -17.56
C VAL A 258 -6.95 4.55 -17.14
N ARG A 259 -6.25 3.83 -18.01
CA ARG A 259 -4.87 3.42 -17.77
C ARG A 259 -3.97 4.65 -17.83
N ILE A 260 -3.02 4.75 -16.91
CA ILE A 260 -2.07 5.87 -16.86
C ILE A 260 -0.66 5.46 -17.20
#